data_AF-X1HDG0-F1
#
_entry.id   AF-X1HDG0-F1
#
_cell.length_a   1.000
_cell.length_b   1.000
_cell.length_c   1.000
_cell.angle_alpha   90.00
_cell.angle_beta   90.00
_cell.angle_gamma   90.00
#
_symmetry.space_group_name_H-M   'P 1'
#
loop_
_entity.id
_entity.type
_entity.pdbx_description
1 polymer ?
#
loop_
_entity_poly.entity_id
_entity_poly.type
_entity_poly.pdbx_seq_one_letter_code
_entity_poly.pdbx_strand_id
1 'polypeptide(L)'
;CAEQKRMGKWLTKSKILAYSQEKPSIDEYFSFFDDKYYLSFWEKDELDTKEYYFIEQLYSPDVKHYKYGTKYLANYIPLFNSEEEFNQLCYKCGARDECEMQREAGIPKAFDCIATKAITINEKGDKFGSSMLGILKADVDHLGFIFSLGLEKKMSISRYLTLSRMMDFFFSGYIYQTLSKKYQNIYTVYSGGDDLFLISDWETMIQFAKEMYSDFREFTCKNIDITLSSGITAIKPKFPIRRGADIVSELLEDSKNHGRDRITLFNTIVKWQDLTELFQL
;
A
#
# COMPACT_ATOMS: atom_id res chain seq x y z
N CYS A 1 -10.77 -18.33 7.68
CA CYS A 1 -11.10 -16.95 7.21
C CYS A 1 -11.63 -16.01 8.29
N ALA A 2 -12.49 -16.45 9.23
CA ALA A 2 -13.05 -15.55 10.26
C ALA A 2 -11.98 -14.88 11.14
N GLU A 3 -10.92 -15.60 11.47
CA GLU A 3 -9.76 -15.10 12.22
C GLU A 3 -8.95 -14.05 11.43
N GLN A 4 -8.60 -14.32 10.17
CA GLN A 4 -7.91 -13.36 9.29
C GLN A 4 -8.72 -12.07 9.11
N LYS A 5 -10.06 -12.17 9.02
CA LYS A 5 -10.96 -11.01 8.94
C LYS A 5 -10.89 -10.16 10.23
N ARG A 6 -10.86 -10.81 11.39
CA ARG A 6 -10.72 -10.13 12.69
C ARG A 6 -9.36 -9.44 12.79
N MET A 7 -8.28 -10.16 12.48
CA MET A 7 -6.92 -9.63 12.48
C MET A 7 -6.76 -8.40 11.58
N GLY A 8 -7.29 -8.46 10.35
CA GLY A 8 -7.27 -7.31 9.44
C GLY A 8 -7.98 -6.08 10.02
N LYS A 9 -9.11 -6.27 10.70
CA LYS A 9 -9.85 -5.19 11.37
C LYS A 9 -9.08 -4.60 12.58
N TRP A 10 -8.41 -5.44 13.35
CA TRP A 10 -7.61 -4.99 14.50
C TRP A 10 -6.38 -4.22 14.06
N LEU A 11 -5.65 -4.73 13.05
CA LEU A 11 -4.43 -4.12 12.55
C LEU A 11 -4.63 -2.68 12.05
N THR A 12 -5.79 -2.38 11.46
CA THR A 12 -6.09 -1.02 10.94
C THR A 12 -6.29 0.03 12.02
N LYS A 13 -6.53 -0.38 13.27
CA LYS A 13 -6.72 0.54 14.41
C LYS A 13 -5.56 0.52 15.40
N SER A 14 -4.71 -0.49 15.30
CA SER A 14 -3.62 -0.72 16.24
C SER A 14 -2.53 0.33 16.09
N LYS A 15 -2.03 0.80 17.23
CA LYS A 15 -0.81 1.61 17.35
C LYS A 15 0.35 0.79 17.89
N ILE A 16 0.07 -0.26 18.67
CA ILE A 16 1.07 -1.13 19.26
C ILE A 16 0.73 -2.59 18.97
N LEU A 17 1.75 -3.35 18.59
CA LEU A 17 1.76 -4.80 18.53
C LEU A 17 2.62 -5.33 19.68
N ALA A 18 2.05 -6.17 20.53
CA ALA A 18 2.78 -6.69 21.69
C ALA A 18 2.74 -8.21 21.74
N TYR A 19 3.90 -8.81 21.99
CA TYR A 19 4.10 -10.25 22.02
C TYR A 19 4.27 -10.73 23.46
N SER A 20 3.48 -11.73 23.83
CA SER A 20 3.49 -12.34 25.17
C SER A 20 3.49 -13.87 25.09
N GLN A 21 3.92 -14.53 26.16
CA GLN A 21 3.77 -15.97 26.35
C GLN A 21 2.49 -16.32 27.12
N GLU A 22 2.06 -15.42 28.00
CA GLU A 22 0.77 -15.54 28.68
C GLU A 22 -0.32 -14.90 27.82
N LYS A 23 -1.54 -15.43 27.97
CA LYS A 23 -2.71 -14.93 27.26
C LYS A 23 -2.96 -13.46 27.65
N PRO A 24 -3.03 -12.54 26.68
CA PRO A 24 -3.24 -11.12 26.96
C PRO A 24 -4.63 -10.85 27.55
N SER A 25 -4.77 -9.71 28.22
CA SER A 25 -6.01 -9.29 28.89
C SER A 25 -7.09 -8.73 27.96
N ILE A 26 -6.78 -8.55 26.67
CA ILE A 26 -7.70 -8.03 25.65
C ILE A 26 -8.22 -9.15 24.75
N ASP A 27 -9.30 -8.87 24.01
CA ASP A 27 -9.89 -9.81 23.07
C ASP A 27 -9.22 -9.77 21.69
N GLU A 28 -8.55 -8.67 21.36
CA GLU A 28 -7.83 -8.45 20.11
C GLU A 28 -6.44 -9.10 20.16
N TYR A 29 -6.41 -10.43 20.10
CA TYR A 29 -5.17 -11.19 20.00
C TYR A 29 -5.26 -12.36 19.01
N PHE A 30 -4.09 -12.81 18.60
CA PHE A 30 -3.86 -14.00 17.80
C PHE A 30 -2.85 -14.88 18.51
N SER A 31 -3.15 -16.17 18.68
CA SER A 31 -2.23 -17.14 19.26
C SER A 31 -1.51 -17.94 18.18
N PHE A 32 -0.27 -18.34 18.45
CA PHE A 32 0.54 -19.11 17.51
C PHE A 32 1.47 -20.09 18.25
N PHE A 33 1.94 -21.10 17.52
CA PHE A 33 2.67 -22.26 18.07
C PHE A 33 1.91 -22.99 19.18
N ASP A 34 0.66 -23.39 18.90
CA ASP A 34 -0.20 -24.14 19.82
C ASP A 34 -0.41 -23.40 21.15
N ASP A 35 -0.84 -22.13 21.06
CA ASP A 35 -1.15 -21.26 22.20
C ASP A 35 0.02 -20.98 23.16
N LYS A 36 1.26 -21.15 22.68
CA LYS A 36 2.48 -20.82 23.45
C LYS A 36 2.85 -19.35 23.38
N TYR A 37 2.41 -18.67 22.33
CA TYR A 37 2.69 -17.26 22.11
C TYR A 37 1.47 -16.53 21.59
N TYR A 38 1.39 -15.26 21.94
CA TYR A 38 0.27 -14.39 21.62
C TYR A 38 0.79 -13.10 21.02
N LEU A 39 0.14 -12.65 19.96
CA LEU A 39 0.27 -11.32 19.38
C LEU A 39 -1.00 -10.55 19.71
N SER A 40 -0.85 -9.45 20.42
CA SER A 40 -1.95 -8.58 20.85
C SER A 40 -1.91 -7.23 20.13
N PHE A 41 -3.09 -6.68 19.86
CA PHE A 41 -3.33 -5.50 19.02
C PHE A 41 -3.90 -4.36 19.86
N TRP A 42 -3.14 -3.29 20.05
CA TRP A 42 -3.49 -2.23 21.00
C TRP A 42 -3.68 -0.87 20.31
N GLU A 43 -4.78 -0.19 20.61
CA GLU A 43 -5.02 1.20 20.18
C GLU A 43 -4.38 2.25 21.13
N LYS A 44 -3.75 1.79 22.22
CA LYS A 44 -3.06 2.62 23.22
C LYS A 44 -1.71 3.12 22.70
N ASP A 45 -1.26 4.25 23.24
CA ASP A 45 0.07 4.78 22.95
C ASP A 45 1.17 4.14 23.83
N GLU A 46 0.80 3.45 24.92
CA GLU A 46 1.72 2.85 25.89
C GLU A 46 1.13 1.59 26.55
N LEU A 47 2.01 0.67 26.95
CA LEU A 47 1.71 -0.57 27.67
C LEU A 47 2.68 -0.77 28.86
N ASP A 48 2.24 -1.54 29.87
CA ASP A 48 3.15 -2.05 30.91
C ASP A 48 4.06 -3.12 30.30
N THR A 49 5.37 -2.85 30.27
CA THR A 49 6.34 -3.72 29.61
C THR A 49 6.59 -5.03 30.34
N LYS A 50 6.15 -5.18 31.61
CA LYS A 50 6.40 -6.40 32.39
C LYS A 50 5.66 -7.63 31.85
N GLU A 51 4.57 -7.43 31.12
CA GLU A 51 3.72 -8.49 30.58
C GLU A 51 4.14 -8.96 29.18
N TYR A 52 5.06 -8.24 28.51
CA TYR A 52 5.41 -8.45 27.11
C TYR A 52 6.92 -8.58 26.94
N TYR A 53 7.37 -9.58 26.19
CA TYR A 53 8.80 -9.73 25.90
C TYR A 53 9.25 -8.93 24.68
N PHE A 54 8.31 -8.54 23.81
CA PHE A 54 8.59 -7.71 22.65
C PHE A 54 7.40 -6.80 22.32
N ILE A 55 7.67 -5.52 22.08
CA ILE A 55 6.67 -4.51 21.77
C ILE A 55 7.15 -3.74 20.53
N GLU A 56 6.32 -3.73 19.49
CA GLU A 56 6.51 -2.91 18.30
C GLU A 56 5.46 -1.80 18.29
N GLN A 57 5.91 -0.56 18.14
CA GLN A 57 5.01 0.57 17.95
C GLN A 57 4.88 0.85 16.46
N LEU A 58 3.68 0.75 15.92
CA LEU A 58 3.42 1.06 14.53
C LEU A 58 3.54 2.56 14.31
N TYR A 59 4.22 2.93 13.22
CA TYR A 59 4.29 4.32 12.81
C TYR A 59 2.88 4.86 12.52
N SER A 60 2.53 5.97 13.16
CA SER A 60 1.35 6.75 12.83
C SER A 60 1.66 8.25 12.97
N PRO A 61 1.18 9.11 12.06
CA PRO A 61 1.35 10.56 12.16
C PRO A 61 0.79 11.14 13.46
N ASP A 62 -0.20 10.48 14.07
CA ASP A 62 -0.89 10.96 15.27
C ASP A 62 -0.16 10.59 16.58
N VAL A 63 0.87 9.74 16.50
CA VAL A 63 1.66 9.32 17.67
C VAL A 63 2.69 10.41 18.00
N LYS A 64 2.49 11.07 19.15
CA LYS A 64 3.35 12.17 19.62
C LYS A 64 4.72 11.72 20.12
N HIS A 65 4.77 10.54 20.75
CA HIS A 65 5.99 10.01 21.36
C HIS A 65 6.09 8.51 21.11
N TYR A 66 7.24 8.08 20.58
CA TYR A 66 7.57 6.68 20.40
C TYR A 66 8.39 6.20 21.59
N LYS A 67 7.85 5.24 22.36
CA LYS A 67 8.52 4.67 23.55
C LYS A 67 9.19 3.32 23.26
N TYR A 68 8.77 2.65 22.19
CA TYR A 68 9.24 1.32 21.83
C TYR A 68 9.92 1.34 20.46
N GLY A 69 10.39 0.18 20.01
CA GLY A 69 10.90 0.04 18.64
C GLY A 69 9.81 0.39 17.63
N THR A 70 10.03 1.45 16.86
CA THR A 70 9.08 1.87 15.82
C THR A 70 9.20 0.99 14.60
N LYS A 71 8.07 0.48 14.13
CA LYS A 71 7.95 -0.27 12.89
C LYS A 71 7.11 0.51 11.90
N TYR A 72 7.69 0.75 10.74
CA TYR A 72 6.94 1.23 9.60
C TYR A 72 6.22 0.04 8.99
N LEU A 73 4.90 0.15 8.88
CA LEU A 73 4.07 -0.83 8.22
C LEU A 73 3.20 -0.04 7.25
N ALA A 74 3.36 -0.29 5.95
CA ALA A 74 2.48 0.32 4.96
C ALA A 74 1.12 -0.40 4.99
N ASN A 75 0.29 -0.06 5.98
CA ASN A 75 -1.05 -0.60 6.17
C ASN A 75 -2.14 0.44 5.86
N TYR A 76 -1.82 1.45 5.04
CA TYR A 76 -2.79 2.48 4.70
C TYR A 76 -3.96 1.87 3.91
N ILE A 77 -5.16 2.14 4.41
CA ILE A 77 -6.41 1.78 3.74
C ILE A 77 -7.28 3.03 3.58
N PRO A 78 -8.03 3.14 2.46
CA PRO A 78 -8.90 4.26 2.21
C PRO A 78 -10.13 4.16 3.11
N LEU A 79 -10.35 5.19 3.94
CA LEU A 79 -11.53 5.32 4.79
C LEU A 79 -12.46 6.41 4.24
N PHE A 80 -13.75 6.31 4.51
CA PHE A 80 -14.65 7.44 4.32
C PHE A 80 -14.37 8.52 5.37
N ASN A 81 -14.10 9.74 4.92
CA ASN A 81 -13.81 10.88 5.78
C ASN A 81 -15.10 11.50 6.35
N SER A 82 -16.20 11.41 5.61
CA SER A 82 -17.51 11.96 6.01
C SER A 82 -18.66 11.21 5.35
N GLU A 83 -19.87 11.38 5.91
CA GLU A 83 -21.11 10.90 5.29
C GLU A 83 -21.36 11.59 3.93
N GLU A 84 -20.90 12.83 3.76
CA GLU A 84 -21.01 13.55 2.49
C GLU A 84 -20.18 12.88 1.39
N GLU A 85 -18.92 12.54 1.67
CA GLU A 85 -18.08 11.80 0.71
C GLU A 85 -18.73 10.48 0.31
N PHE A 86 -19.28 9.75 1.29
CA PHE A 86 -20.03 8.54 1.03
C PHE A 86 -21.18 8.79 0.07
N ASN A 87 -22.02 9.79 0.33
CA ASN A 87 -23.18 10.12 -0.51
C ASN A 87 -22.77 10.55 -1.93
N GLN A 88 -21.67 11.29 -2.07
CA GLN A 88 -21.13 11.70 -3.38
C GLN A 88 -20.66 10.50 -4.21
N LEU A 89 -19.90 9.58 -3.62
CA LEU A 89 -19.47 8.34 -4.29
C LEU A 89 -20.67 7.42 -4.57
N CYS A 90 -21.62 7.32 -3.65
CA CYS A 90 -22.81 6.50 -3.80
C CYS A 90 -23.74 7.03 -4.90
N TYR A 91 -23.82 8.36 -5.10
CA TYR A 91 -24.55 8.95 -6.22
C TYR A 91 -23.96 8.55 -7.58
N LYS A 92 -22.63 8.41 -7.67
CA LYS A 92 -21.94 7.91 -8.85
C LYS A 92 -22.17 6.40 -9.05
N CYS A 93 -22.29 5.64 -7.95
CA CYS A 93 -22.56 4.21 -7.96
C CYS A 93 -23.95 3.88 -8.55
N GLY A 94 -24.03 2.81 -9.35
CA GLY A 94 -25.29 2.32 -9.92
C GLY A 94 -26.10 1.40 -9.00
N ALA A 95 -25.55 0.99 -7.85
CA ALA A 95 -26.11 -0.03 -6.96
C ALA A 95 -26.57 0.56 -5.60
N ARG A 96 -26.97 1.83 -5.57
CA ARG A 96 -27.27 2.57 -4.33
C ARG A 96 -28.32 1.89 -3.45
N ASP A 97 -29.34 1.29 -4.06
CA ASP A 97 -30.49 0.72 -3.35
C ASP A 97 -30.22 -0.70 -2.82
N GLU A 98 -29.18 -1.38 -3.31
CA GLU A 98 -28.75 -2.73 -2.89
C GLU A 98 -27.56 -2.69 -1.91
N CYS A 99 -27.07 -1.50 -1.57
CA CYS A 99 -25.85 -1.33 -0.79
C CYS A 99 -26.11 -1.40 0.72
N GLU A 100 -25.68 -2.49 1.35
CA GLU A 100 -25.78 -2.72 2.80
C GLU A 100 -24.66 -2.04 3.62
N MET A 101 -23.79 -1.25 2.99
CA MET A 101 -22.70 -0.58 3.72
C MET A 101 -23.24 0.44 4.72
N GLN A 102 -22.68 0.41 5.93
CA GLN A 102 -22.92 1.42 6.96
C GLN A 102 -22.39 2.79 6.47
N ARG A 103 -23.19 3.85 6.70
CA ARG A 103 -22.90 5.22 6.22
C ARG A 103 -22.26 6.05 7.33
N GLU A 104 -21.04 5.69 7.69
CA GLU A 104 -20.32 6.31 8.81
C GLU A 104 -18.90 6.71 8.38
N ALA A 105 -18.36 7.75 9.00
CA ALA A 105 -16.95 8.10 8.86
C ALA A 105 -16.06 7.02 9.52
N GLY A 106 -14.86 6.82 8.97
CA GLY A 106 -13.89 5.83 9.45
C GLY A 106 -14.13 4.40 8.97
N ILE A 107 -15.13 4.18 8.12
CA ILE A 107 -15.37 2.87 7.49
C ILE A 107 -14.45 2.70 6.27
N PRO A 108 -13.81 1.54 6.07
CA PRO A 108 -13.05 1.25 4.87
C PRO A 108 -13.89 1.29 3.60
N LYS A 109 -13.37 1.92 2.55
CA LYS A 109 -14.03 1.93 1.23
C LYS A 109 -13.96 0.53 0.61
N ALA A 110 -15.11 0.02 0.16
CA ALA A 110 -15.16 -1.19 -0.65
C ALA A 110 -14.58 -0.92 -2.05
N PHE A 111 -14.17 -1.99 -2.75
CA PHE A 111 -13.61 -1.87 -4.09
C PHE A 111 -14.54 -1.19 -5.11
N ASP A 112 -15.84 -1.44 -5.06
CA ASP A 112 -16.81 -0.72 -5.89
C ASP A 112 -16.78 0.80 -5.62
N CYS A 113 -16.68 1.21 -4.34
CA CYS A 113 -16.59 2.62 -3.96
C CYS A 113 -15.27 3.26 -4.42
N ILE A 114 -14.16 2.53 -4.28
CA ILE A 114 -12.83 2.97 -4.75
C ILE A 114 -12.87 3.23 -6.26
N ALA A 115 -13.32 2.26 -7.05
CA ALA A 115 -13.37 2.34 -8.51
C ALA A 115 -14.30 3.45 -9.02
N THR A 116 -15.37 3.74 -8.27
CA THR A 116 -16.36 4.76 -8.63
C THR A 116 -15.78 6.18 -8.63
N LYS A 117 -14.60 6.40 -8.02
CA LYS A 117 -13.90 7.69 -8.10
C LYS A 117 -13.57 8.10 -9.53
N ALA A 118 -13.31 7.14 -10.44
CA ALA A 118 -13.05 7.37 -11.86
C ALA A 118 -14.31 7.76 -12.68
N ILE A 119 -15.48 7.88 -12.04
CA ILE A 119 -16.69 8.38 -12.69
C ILE A 119 -16.79 9.89 -12.47
N THR A 120 -16.90 10.64 -13.55
CA THR A 120 -17.14 12.09 -13.56
C THR A 120 -18.59 12.37 -13.95
N ILE A 121 -19.17 13.42 -13.39
CA ILE A 121 -20.54 13.85 -13.70
C ILE A 121 -20.47 15.23 -14.34
N ASN A 122 -21.11 15.43 -15.49
CA ASN A 122 -21.20 16.74 -16.12
C ASN A 122 -22.27 17.62 -15.44
N GLU A 123 -22.37 18.87 -15.86
CA GLU A 123 -23.39 19.81 -15.36
C GLU A 123 -24.84 19.36 -15.60
N LYS A 124 -25.06 18.45 -16.58
CA LYS A 124 -26.37 17.89 -16.92
C LYS A 124 -26.73 16.65 -16.10
N GLY A 125 -25.81 16.13 -15.30
CA GLY A 125 -26.00 14.90 -14.51
C GLY A 125 -25.60 13.60 -15.24
N ASP A 126 -25.07 13.66 -16.45
CA ASP A 126 -24.59 12.49 -17.19
C ASP A 126 -23.27 12.00 -16.59
N LYS A 127 -23.16 10.68 -16.43
CA LYS A 127 -21.97 10.00 -15.90
C LYS A 127 -21.02 9.60 -17.04
N PHE A 128 -19.75 9.96 -16.91
CA PHE A 128 -18.66 9.61 -17.84
C PHE A 128 -17.55 8.88 -17.11
N GLY A 129 -16.75 8.14 -17.87
CA GLY A 129 -15.65 7.34 -17.35
C GLY A 129 -16.03 5.87 -17.12
N SER A 130 -15.04 5.08 -16.71
CA SER A 130 -15.20 3.66 -16.44
C SER A 130 -14.82 3.35 -15.00
N SER A 131 -15.77 2.82 -14.24
CA SER A 131 -15.53 2.36 -12.86
C SER A 131 -14.72 1.07 -12.90
N MET A 132 -13.40 1.23 -12.87
CA MET A 132 -12.41 0.16 -12.87
C MET A 132 -11.37 0.39 -11.78
N LEU A 133 -10.89 -0.71 -11.20
CA LEU A 133 -9.76 -0.69 -10.30
C LEU A 133 -8.47 -0.73 -11.11
N GLY A 134 -7.53 0.15 -10.80
CA GLY A 134 -6.12 -0.01 -11.14
C GLY A 134 -5.41 -0.83 -10.07
N ILE A 135 -4.72 -1.88 -10.49
CA ILE A 135 -3.79 -2.63 -9.63
C ILE A 135 -2.38 -2.30 -10.10
N LEU A 136 -1.54 -1.84 -9.17
CA LEU A 136 -0.11 -1.58 -9.39
C LEU A 136 0.71 -2.60 -8.62
N LYS A 137 1.71 -3.16 -9.30
CA LYS A 137 2.82 -3.87 -8.68
C LYS A 137 4.12 -3.23 -9.13
N ALA A 138 5.04 -2.98 -8.19
CA ALA A 138 6.35 -2.42 -8.48
C ALA A 138 7.43 -3.12 -7.66
N ASP A 139 8.65 -3.12 -8.18
CA ASP A 139 9.79 -3.83 -7.61
C ASP A 139 11.10 -3.15 -8.04
N VAL A 140 12.06 -3.07 -7.12
CA VAL A 140 13.36 -2.44 -7.37
C VAL A 140 14.22 -3.29 -8.30
N ASP A 141 14.69 -2.65 -9.35
CA ASP A 141 15.55 -3.31 -10.32
C ASP A 141 16.90 -3.67 -9.71
N HIS A 142 17.36 -4.90 -10.00
CA HIS A 142 18.70 -5.36 -9.68
C HIS A 142 19.09 -5.32 -8.19
N LEU A 143 18.11 -5.36 -7.27
CA LEU A 143 18.39 -5.22 -5.84
C LEU A 143 19.46 -6.19 -5.33
N GLY A 144 19.40 -7.47 -5.74
CA GLY A 144 20.43 -8.45 -5.38
C GLY A 144 21.84 -8.07 -5.84
N PHE A 145 21.99 -7.45 -7.01
CA PHE A 145 23.28 -6.93 -7.49
C PHE A 145 23.72 -5.68 -6.75
N ILE A 146 22.79 -4.78 -6.41
CA ILE A 146 23.08 -3.60 -5.60
C ILE A 146 23.66 -4.02 -4.24
N PHE A 147 23.05 -5.00 -3.57
CA PHE A 147 23.56 -5.51 -2.29
C PHE A 147 24.84 -6.32 -2.41
N SER A 148 25.03 -7.10 -3.46
CA SER A 148 26.21 -7.98 -3.57
C SER A 148 27.44 -7.29 -4.15
N LEU A 149 27.25 -6.41 -5.14
CA LEU A 149 28.32 -5.78 -5.92
C LEU A 149 28.40 -4.27 -5.71
N GLY A 150 27.28 -3.59 -5.49
CA GLY A 150 27.21 -2.12 -5.48
C GLY A 150 28.04 -1.44 -4.39
N LEU A 151 28.35 -2.14 -3.29
CA LEU A 151 29.23 -1.63 -2.23
C LEU A 151 30.71 -2.00 -2.43
N GLU A 152 31.05 -2.90 -3.36
CA GLU A 152 32.42 -3.33 -3.67
C GLU A 152 33.32 -3.49 -2.42
N LYS A 153 34.52 -2.87 -2.42
CA LYS A 153 35.48 -2.84 -1.31
C LYS A 153 35.00 -2.05 -0.09
N LYS A 154 33.89 -1.31 -0.21
CA LYS A 154 33.26 -0.56 0.88
C LYS A 154 32.25 -1.40 1.65
N MET A 155 32.06 -2.68 1.33
CA MET A 155 31.13 -3.55 2.04
C MET A 155 31.45 -3.64 3.54
N SER A 156 30.43 -3.39 4.38
CA SER A 156 30.45 -3.65 5.82
C SER A 156 29.03 -3.96 6.29
N ILE A 157 28.89 -4.67 7.41
CA ILE A 157 27.58 -5.00 7.99
C ILE A 157 26.75 -3.73 8.21
N SER A 158 27.37 -2.67 8.73
CA SER A 158 26.69 -1.39 8.96
C SER A 158 26.14 -0.79 7.67
N ARG A 159 26.92 -0.77 6.58
CA ARG A 159 26.49 -0.22 5.28
C ARG A 159 25.40 -1.07 4.64
N TYR A 160 25.51 -2.39 4.73
CA TYR A 160 24.48 -3.32 4.27
C TYR A 160 23.15 -3.08 4.99
N LEU A 161 23.18 -3.00 6.32
CA LEU A 161 22.00 -2.74 7.14
C LEU A 161 21.41 -1.35 6.88
N THR A 162 22.25 -0.33 6.69
CA THR A 162 21.76 1.01 6.32
C THR A 162 21.04 0.98 4.98
N LEU A 163 21.62 0.36 3.94
CA LEU A 163 20.98 0.26 2.64
C LEU A 163 19.64 -0.49 2.72
N SER A 164 19.60 -1.63 3.42
CA SER A 164 18.39 -2.42 3.63
C SER A 164 17.31 -1.63 4.37
N ARG A 165 17.66 -0.95 5.46
CA ARG A 165 16.70 -0.13 6.22
C ARG A 165 16.20 1.07 5.43
N MET A 166 17.04 1.71 4.63
CA MET A 166 16.63 2.84 3.80
C MET A 166 15.72 2.41 2.67
N MET A 167 16.01 1.27 2.02
CA MET A 167 15.13 0.74 0.98
C MET A 167 13.76 0.39 1.57
N ASP A 168 13.73 -0.39 2.65
CA ASP A 168 12.48 -0.71 3.34
C ASP A 168 11.74 0.57 3.76
N PHE A 169 12.42 1.56 4.32
CA PHE A 169 11.81 2.81 4.76
C PHE A 169 11.10 3.58 3.62
N PHE A 170 11.60 3.51 2.39
CA PHE A 170 10.90 4.09 1.24
C PHE A 170 9.53 3.40 1.07
N PHE A 171 9.51 2.07 0.97
CA PHE A 171 8.29 1.31 0.70
C PHE A 171 7.34 1.23 1.91
N SER A 172 7.86 1.10 3.13
CA SER A 172 7.06 0.90 4.34
C SER A 172 6.63 2.23 4.99
N GLY A 173 7.46 3.28 4.89
CA GLY A 173 7.26 4.56 5.56
C GLY A 173 6.89 5.70 4.62
N TYR A 174 7.73 5.98 3.62
CA TYR A 174 7.52 7.11 2.70
C TYR A 174 6.22 6.93 1.90
N ILE A 175 6.01 5.75 1.28
CA ILE A 175 4.78 5.45 0.54
C ILE A 175 3.56 5.62 1.44
N TYR A 176 3.57 5.07 2.66
CA TYR A 176 2.46 5.24 3.61
C TYR A 176 2.11 6.73 3.83
N GLN A 177 3.13 7.58 3.99
CA GLN A 177 2.92 9.01 4.18
C GLN A 177 2.31 9.69 2.94
N THR A 178 2.78 9.33 1.74
CA THR A 178 2.25 9.84 0.47
C THR A 178 0.80 9.42 0.24
N LEU A 179 0.47 8.16 0.55
CA LEU A 179 -0.91 7.65 0.44
C LEU A 179 -1.86 8.34 1.43
N SER A 180 -1.46 8.46 2.70
CA SER A 180 -2.30 9.07 3.74
C SER A 180 -2.57 10.56 3.54
N LYS A 181 -1.64 11.30 2.92
CA LYS A 181 -1.78 12.76 2.71
C LYS A 181 -2.40 13.12 1.38
N LYS A 182 -2.04 12.41 0.30
CA LYS A 182 -2.36 12.83 -1.07
C LYS A 182 -3.19 11.81 -1.83
N TYR A 183 -2.89 10.53 -1.69
CA TYR A 183 -3.54 9.45 -2.45
C TYR A 183 -4.46 8.59 -1.57
N GLN A 184 -5.40 9.25 -0.89
CA GLN A 184 -6.27 8.64 0.13
C GLN A 184 -7.29 7.63 -0.41
N ASN A 185 -7.32 7.39 -1.72
CA ASN A 185 -8.16 6.37 -2.36
C ASN A 185 -7.38 5.10 -2.72
N ILE A 186 -6.11 5.01 -2.35
CA ILE A 186 -5.28 3.83 -2.60
C ILE A 186 -5.34 2.88 -1.40
N TYR A 187 -5.69 1.63 -1.67
CA TYR A 187 -5.67 0.51 -0.75
C TYR A 187 -4.34 -0.22 -0.84
N THR A 188 -3.63 -0.34 0.28
CA THR A 188 -2.36 -1.09 0.35
C THR A 188 -2.63 -2.55 0.65
N VAL A 189 -2.23 -3.47 -0.24
CA VAL A 189 -2.23 -4.91 0.06
C VAL A 189 -0.92 -5.28 0.75
N TYR A 190 0.21 -4.84 0.21
CA TYR A 190 1.51 -4.83 0.88
C TYR A 190 2.40 -3.74 0.28
N SER A 191 3.37 -3.26 1.07
CA SER A 191 4.48 -2.43 0.61
C SER A 191 5.57 -2.49 1.67
N GLY A 192 6.77 -2.94 1.29
CA GLY A 192 7.88 -3.13 2.23
C GLY A 192 9.07 -3.81 1.56
N GLY A 193 10.24 -3.68 2.17
CA GLY A 193 11.49 -4.12 1.55
C GLY A 193 11.76 -3.33 0.27
N ASP A 194 11.39 -3.89 -0.86
CA ASP A 194 11.67 -3.39 -2.20
C ASP A 194 10.51 -3.53 -3.20
N ASP A 195 9.36 -4.04 -2.74
CA ASP A 195 8.19 -4.25 -3.57
C ASP A 195 6.92 -3.67 -2.96
N LEU A 196 5.90 -3.52 -3.82
CA LEU A 196 4.57 -3.10 -3.40
C LEU A 196 3.47 -3.67 -4.28
N PHE A 197 2.27 -3.74 -3.70
CA PHE A 197 1.04 -4.09 -4.37
C PHE A 197 -0.10 -3.22 -3.85
N LEU A 198 -0.63 -2.38 -4.73
CA LEU A 198 -1.61 -1.37 -4.41
C LEU A 198 -2.84 -1.49 -5.31
N ILE A 199 -4.00 -1.09 -4.79
CA ILE A 199 -5.27 -1.11 -5.50
C ILE A 199 -5.95 0.27 -5.36
N SER A 200 -6.42 0.86 -6.45
CA SER A 200 -7.19 2.10 -6.43
C SER A 200 -8.10 2.19 -7.65
N ASP A 201 -8.72 3.32 -7.92
CA ASP A 201 -9.21 3.60 -9.27
C ASP A 201 -8.04 3.75 -10.25
N TRP A 202 -8.28 3.40 -11.51
CA TRP A 202 -7.20 3.30 -12.51
C TRP A 202 -6.51 4.64 -12.80
N GLU A 203 -7.23 5.76 -12.76
CA GLU A 203 -6.67 7.10 -12.98
C GLU A 203 -5.74 7.52 -11.84
N THR A 204 -6.23 7.40 -10.59
CA THR A 204 -5.43 7.69 -9.39
C THR A 204 -4.18 6.81 -9.35
N MET A 205 -4.30 5.52 -9.74
CA MET A 205 -3.18 4.59 -9.73
C MET A 205 -2.06 5.00 -10.70
N ILE A 206 -2.43 5.43 -11.91
CA ILE A 206 -1.48 5.93 -12.91
C ILE A 206 -0.76 7.18 -12.42
N GLN A 207 -1.52 8.15 -11.87
CA GLN A 207 -0.95 9.38 -11.33
C GLN A 207 0.02 9.09 -10.19
N PHE A 208 -0.35 8.20 -9.27
CA PHE A 208 0.50 7.77 -8.18
C PHE A 208 1.76 7.07 -8.68
N ALA A 209 1.67 6.17 -9.66
CA ALA A 209 2.83 5.44 -10.16
C ALA A 209 3.91 6.38 -10.73
N LYS A 210 3.49 7.45 -11.43
CA LYS A 210 4.40 8.49 -11.93
C LYS A 210 5.10 9.23 -10.78
N GLU A 211 4.35 9.64 -9.76
CA GLU A 211 4.89 10.34 -8.59
C GLU A 211 5.83 9.46 -7.78
N MET A 212 5.40 8.24 -7.47
CA MET A 212 6.20 7.22 -6.80
C MET A 212 7.54 7.00 -7.50
N TYR A 213 7.55 6.86 -8.83
CA TYR A 213 8.80 6.71 -9.57
C TYR A 213 9.68 7.96 -9.43
N SER A 214 9.12 9.16 -9.64
CA SER A 214 9.86 10.42 -9.47
C SER A 214 10.48 10.54 -8.08
N ASP A 215 9.71 10.26 -7.04
CA ASP A 215 10.16 10.30 -5.65
C ASP A 215 11.22 9.25 -5.36
N PHE A 216 11.09 8.05 -5.92
CA PHE A 216 12.11 7.00 -5.81
C PHE A 216 13.42 7.40 -6.48
N ARG A 217 13.35 8.07 -7.64
CA ARG A 217 14.54 8.60 -8.32
C ARG A 217 15.21 9.67 -7.48
N GLU A 218 14.49 10.57 -6.85
CA GLU A 218 15.08 11.55 -5.92
C GLU A 218 15.66 10.88 -4.67
N PHE A 219 14.94 9.91 -4.09
CA PHE A 219 15.38 9.15 -2.92
C PHE A 219 16.71 8.39 -3.15
N THR A 220 16.88 7.87 -4.36
CA THR A 220 18.09 7.15 -4.79
C THR A 220 19.17 8.08 -5.39
N CYS A 221 19.02 9.40 -5.23
CA CYS A 221 19.92 10.42 -5.78
C CYS A 221 20.12 10.30 -7.31
N LYS A 222 19.08 9.87 -8.03
CA LYS A 222 19.06 9.63 -9.48
C LYS A 222 20.14 8.66 -9.94
N ASN A 223 20.55 7.73 -9.07
CA ASN A 223 21.52 6.71 -9.43
C ASN A 223 20.98 5.84 -10.57
N ILE A 224 21.70 5.78 -11.69
CA ILE A 224 21.28 5.05 -12.89
C ILE A 224 21.19 3.53 -12.67
N ASP A 225 21.89 3.00 -11.68
CA ASP A 225 21.90 1.56 -11.38
C ASP A 225 20.78 1.13 -10.40
N ILE A 226 20.02 2.09 -9.84
CA ILE A 226 18.96 1.82 -8.85
C ILE A 226 17.62 2.32 -9.38
N THR A 227 16.99 1.54 -10.25
CA THR A 227 15.72 1.90 -10.90
C THR A 227 14.56 1.08 -10.35
N LEU A 228 13.35 1.35 -10.84
CA LEU A 228 12.13 0.65 -10.44
C LEU A 228 11.42 0.19 -11.70
N SER A 229 10.94 -1.07 -11.70
CA SER A 229 10.03 -1.57 -12.72
C SER A 229 8.63 -1.72 -12.15
N SER A 230 7.61 -1.48 -12.95
CA SER A 230 6.22 -1.64 -12.51
C SER A 230 5.28 -2.17 -13.61
N GLY A 231 4.14 -2.68 -13.18
CA GLY A 231 3.02 -3.06 -14.03
C GLY A 231 1.71 -2.50 -13.48
N ILE A 232 0.83 -2.04 -14.37
CA ILE A 232 -0.54 -1.60 -14.03
C ILE A 232 -1.55 -2.31 -14.92
N THR A 233 -2.53 -2.93 -14.28
CA THR A 233 -3.72 -3.49 -14.95
C THR A 233 -4.99 -2.81 -14.46
N ALA A 234 -6.00 -2.72 -15.33
CA ALA A 234 -7.34 -2.27 -14.98
C ALA A 234 -8.30 -3.48 -14.96
N ILE A 235 -9.02 -3.65 -13.85
CA ILE A 235 -10.00 -4.71 -13.68
C ILE A 235 -11.34 -4.15 -13.20
N LYS A 236 -12.43 -4.88 -13.45
CA LYS A 236 -13.73 -4.53 -12.87
C LYS A 236 -13.72 -4.78 -11.35
N PRO A 237 -14.49 -4.03 -10.54
CA PRO A 237 -14.51 -4.20 -9.08
C PRO A 237 -14.85 -5.61 -8.60
N LYS A 238 -15.75 -6.30 -9.31
CA LYS A 238 -16.16 -7.67 -9.01
C LYS A 238 -15.22 -8.74 -9.59
N PHE A 239 -14.17 -8.35 -10.30
CA PHE A 239 -13.19 -9.28 -10.84
C PHE A 239 -12.32 -9.83 -9.70
N PRO A 240 -12.01 -11.15 -9.67
CA PRO A 240 -11.22 -11.72 -8.59
C PRO A 240 -9.83 -11.08 -8.46
N ILE A 241 -9.53 -10.52 -7.28
CA ILE A 241 -8.24 -9.86 -7.00
C ILE A 241 -7.05 -10.77 -7.27
N ARG A 242 -7.15 -12.07 -6.96
CA ARG A 242 -6.10 -13.04 -7.25
C ARG A 242 -5.74 -13.09 -8.74
N ARG A 243 -6.74 -13.09 -9.62
CA ARG A 243 -6.50 -13.07 -11.08
C ARG A 243 -5.89 -11.75 -11.52
N GLY A 244 -6.31 -10.63 -10.90
CA GLY A 244 -5.68 -9.33 -11.13
C GLY A 244 -4.21 -9.31 -10.71
N ALA A 245 -3.86 -10.00 -9.61
CA ALA A 245 -2.51 -10.14 -9.13
C ALA A 245 -1.62 -10.97 -10.06
N ASP A 246 -2.18 -12.02 -10.67
CA ASP A 246 -1.48 -12.81 -11.70
C ASP A 246 -1.17 -11.91 -12.92
N ILE A 247 -2.17 -11.21 -13.45
CA ILE A 247 -2.02 -10.32 -14.62
C ILE A 247 -0.98 -9.23 -14.35
N VAL A 248 -1.09 -8.50 -13.24
CA VAL A 248 -0.13 -7.40 -12.95
C VAL A 248 1.29 -7.91 -12.72
N SER A 249 1.44 -9.16 -12.25
CA SER A 249 2.75 -9.78 -12.10
C SER A 249 3.38 -10.10 -13.46
N GLU A 250 2.60 -10.57 -14.43
CA GLU A 250 3.06 -10.75 -15.82
C GLU A 250 3.51 -9.40 -16.42
N LEU A 251 2.73 -8.33 -16.22
CA LEU A 251 3.10 -6.99 -16.71
C LEU A 251 4.38 -6.43 -16.06
N LEU A 252 4.60 -6.70 -14.77
CA LEU A 252 5.84 -6.35 -14.09
C LEU A 252 7.03 -7.12 -14.68
N GLU A 253 6.86 -8.43 -14.93
CA GLU A 253 7.90 -9.24 -15.56
C GLU A 253 8.19 -8.77 -16.99
N ASP A 254 7.17 -8.34 -17.75
CA ASP A 254 7.37 -7.73 -19.06
C ASP A 254 8.25 -6.47 -18.96
N SER A 255 7.98 -5.58 -18.00
CA SER A 255 8.83 -4.41 -17.73
C SER A 255 10.28 -4.81 -17.42
N LYS A 256 10.47 -5.82 -16.57
CA LYS A 256 11.80 -6.32 -16.18
C LYS A 256 12.56 -6.95 -17.35
N ASN A 257 11.87 -7.74 -18.18
CA ASN A 257 12.46 -8.45 -19.30
C ASN A 257 12.78 -7.54 -20.49
N HIS A 258 12.11 -6.39 -20.61
CA HIS A 258 12.35 -5.41 -21.67
C HIS A 258 13.38 -4.32 -21.30
N GLY A 259 14.23 -4.61 -20.32
CA GLY A 259 15.39 -3.78 -19.99
C GLY A 259 15.24 -2.95 -18.72
N ARG A 260 14.20 -3.18 -17.91
CA ARG A 260 13.98 -2.52 -16.61
C ARG A 260 13.87 -0.99 -16.73
N ASP A 261 13.64 -0.32 -15.61
CA ASP A 261 13.37 1.12 -15.57
C ASP A 261 12.15 1.51 -16.43
N ARG A 262 11.05 0.75 -16.28
CA ARG A 262 9.85 0.87 -17.12
C ARG A 262 8.57 0.65 -16.34
N ILE A 263 7.48 1.07 -16.97
CA ILE A 263 6.14 0.66 -16.60
C ILE A 263 5.46 -0.04 -17.78
N THR A 264 4.73 -1.11 -17.49
CA THR A 264 3.82 -1.73 -18.45
C THR A 264 2.39 -1.38 -18.04
N LEU A 265 1.71 -0.58 -18.86
CA LEU A 265 0.35 -0.12 -18.66
C LEU A 265 -0.53 -0.69 -19.76
N PHE A 266 -1.59 -1.41 -19.43
CA PHE A 266 -2.56 -1.95 -20.39
C PHE A 266 -1.89 -2.71 -21.57
N ASN A 267 -0.96 -3.61 -21.24
CA ASN A 267 -0.14 -4.39 -22.19
C ASN A 267 0.78 -3.55 -23.09
N THR A 268 1.03 -2.29 -22.74
CA THR A 268 1.96 -1.41 -23.45
C THR A 268 3.15 -1.09 -22.55
N ILE A 269 4.35 -1.42 -23.02
CA ILE A 269 5.60 -1.20 -22.30
C ILE A 269 6.11 0.21 -22.63
N VAL A 270 6.33 1.02 -21.59
CA VAL A 270 6.71 2.44 -21.71
C VAL A 270 7.87 2.73 -20.77
N LYS A 271 8.87 3.50 -21.22
CA LYS A 271 9.90 4.02 -20.30
C LYS A 271 9.30 5.09 -19.41
N TRP A 272 9.76 5.20 -18.17
CA TRP A 272 9.23 6.20 -17.25
C TRP A 272 9.34 7.65 -17.74
N GLN A 273 10.39 7.96 -18.51
CA GLN A 273 10.61 9.30 -19.07
C GLN A 273 9.52 9.66 -20.09
N ASP A 274 9.13 8.72 -20.93
CA ASP A 274 8.14 8.90 -21.98
C ASP A 274 6.71 8.98 -21.41
N LEU A 275 6.49 8.43 -20.21
CA LEU A 275 5.18 8.39 -19.56
C LEU A 275 4.60 9.80 -19.36
N THR A 276 5.44 10.80 -19.07
CA THR A 276 4.95 12.18 -18.86
C THR A 276 4.42 12.82 -20.14
N GLU A 277 5.06 12.54 -21.27
CA GLU A 277 4.66 13.08 -22.58
C GLU A 277 3.33 12.46 -23.04
N LEU A 278 3.13 11.17 -22.77
CA LEU A 278 1.90 10.46 -23.14
C LEU A 278 0.63 10.97 -22.42
N PHE A 279 0.76 11.60 -21.25
CA PHE A 279 -0.37 12.16 -20.50
C PHE A 279 -0.66 13.64 -20.80
N GLN A 280 0.16 14.29 -21.64
CA GLN A 280 -0.10 15.66 -22.10
C GLN A 280 -0.96 15.71 -23.38
N LEU A 281 -1.33 14.53 -23.91
CA LEU A 281 -2.24 14.34 -25.06
C LEU A 281 -3.70 14.23 -24.59
#